data_AF-A0A150GT05-F1
#
_entry.id   AF-A0A150GT05-F1
#
_cell.length_a   1.000
_cell.length_b   1.000
_cell.length_c   1.000
_cell.angle_alpha   90.00
_cell.angle_beta   90.00
_cell.angle_gamma   90.00
#
_symmetry.space_group_name_H-M   'P 1'
#
loop_
_entity.id
_entity.type
_entity.pdbx_description
1 polymer ?
#
loop_
_entity_poly.entity_id
_entity_poly.type
_entity_poly.pdbx_seq_one_letter_code
_entity_poly.pdbx_strand_id
1 'polypeptide(L)'
;MTMEGYVEYCKRMRSATPPPRPRTPPVPMGHPEYHRFIDERRVTYLRFLQHERIGSLITKEESEDILERKEAFLSDRKLLQAIADRTGVYIDLEVKDCIQQFLKLRQDGERMHRAVTEFDKKLPKTLEDQKAIINFMKGTEVEEERQKALALRDSEACPLRHNQSWTGAGAICELTKLRYWECCGSLAAQPKTGPPRYHRDPDTPEWKAIVERETEREANSKFKGMAKHSLRKAYVTSRPPKFRKDY
;
A
#
# COMPACT_ATOMS: atom_id res chain seq x y z
N MET A 1 -24.88 15.02 17.49
CA MET A 1 -25.19 13.63 17.05
C MET A 1 -24.26 12.70 17.81
N THR A 2 -24.78 11.75 18.59
CA THR A 2 -23.95 10.78 19.32
C THR A 2 -23.30 9.80 18.34
N MET A 3 -22.18 9.18 18.71
CA MET A 3 -21.50 8.19 17.85
C MET A 3 -22.41 6.99 17.54
N GLU A 4 -23.24 6.58 18.50
CA GLU A 4 -24.24 5.53 18.31
C GLU A 4 -25.31 5.96 17.29
N GLY A 5 -25.81 7.20 17.39
CA GLY A 5 -26.75 7.77 16.43
C GLY A 5 -26.15 7.93 15.03
N TYR A 6 -24.85 8.23 14.93
CA TYR A 6 -24.13 8.27 13.65
C TYR A 6 -23.97 6.87 13.03
N VAL A 7 -23.58 5.89 13.84
CA VAL A 7 -23.45 4.49 13.41
C VAL A 7 -24.80 3.96 12.91
N GLU A 8 -25.88 4.26 13.60
CA GLU A 8 -27.23 3.83 13.27
C GLU A 8 -27.80 4.57 12.04
N TYR A 9 -27.52 5.87 11.90
CA TYR A 9 -27.79 6.63 10.67
C TYR A 9 -27.05 6.04 9.47
N CYS A 10 -25.75 5.78 9.62
CA CYS A 10 -24.97 5.13 8.57
C CYS A 10 -25.53 3.73 8.28
N LYS A 11 -25.91 2.93 9.28
CA LYS A 11 -26.52 1.61 9.07
C LYS A 11 -27.81 1.72 8.25
N ARG A 12 -28.72 2.63 8.59
CA ARG A 12 -29.98 2.86 7.85
C ARG A 12 -29.77 3.34 6.40
N MET A 13 -28.86 4.28 6.18
CA MET A 13 -28.54 4.75 4.81
C MET A 13 -27.89 3.64 3.97
N ARG A 14 -27.20 2.68 4.61
CA ARG A 14 -26.52 1.56 3.96
C ARG A 14 -27.46 0.41 3.58
N SER A 15 -28.37 0.01 4.48
CA SER A 15 -29.32 -1.09 4.26
C SER A 15 -30.35 -0.82 3.16
N ALA A 16 -30.56 0.44 2.77
CA ALA A 16 -31.52 0.83 1.73
C ALA A 16 -30.92 0.91 0.31
N THR A 17 -29.62 0.61 0.14
CA THR A 17 -28.97 0.72 -1.18
C THR A 17 -29.29 -0.51 -2.04
N PRO A 18 -29.96 -0.36 -3.20
CA PRO A 18 -30.28 -1.50 -4.05
C PRO A 18 -29.00 -2.16 -4.58
N PRO A 19 -29.01 -3.49 -4.79
CA PRO A 19 -27.84 -4.20 -5.29
C PRO A 19 -27.40 -3.62 -6.65
N PRO A 20 -26.08 -3.45 -6.88
CA PRO A 20 -25.59 -2.97 -8.15
C PRO A 20 -26.00 -3.93 -9.27
N ARG A 21 -26.50 -3.36 -10.38
CA ARG A 21 -26.86 -4.14 -11.57
C ARG A 21 -25.62 -4.87 -12.10
N PRO A 22 -25.73 -6.17 -12.46
CA PRO A 22 -24.61 -6.89 -13.05
C PRO A 22 -24.09 -6.16 -14.28
N ARG A 23 -22.77 -5.97 -14.38
CA ARG A 23 -22.15 -5.44 -15.58
C ARG A 23 -21.87 -6.55 -16.58
N THR A 24 -22.13 -6.27 -17.85
CA THR A 24 -21.64 -7.11 -18.93
C THR A 24 -20.13 -6.95 -19.06
N PRO A 25 -19.40 -8.04 -19.32
CA PRO A 25 -17.98 -7.97 -19.64
C PRO A 25 -17.75 -7.01 -20.83
N PRO A 26 -16.68 -6.19 -20.82
CA PRO A 26 -16.40 -5.24 -21.90
C PRO A 26 -15.94 -5.93 -23.20
N VAL A 27 -15.73 -7.25 -23.15
CA VAL A 27 -15.26 -8.08 -24.25
C VAL A 27 -16.26 -9.19 -24.54
N PRO A 28 -16.38 -9.66 -25.79
CA PRO A 28 -17.27 -10.77 -26.13
C PRO A 28 -16.76 -12.10 -25.54
N MET A 29 -17.65 -13.07 -25.41
CA MET A 29 -17.39 -14.38 -24.77
C MET A 29 -16.21 -15.16 -25.37
N GLY A 30 -15.90 -14.98 -26.65
CA GLY A 30 -14.77 -15.62 -27.31
C GLY A 30 -13.41 -14.94 -27.10
N HIS A 31 -13.35 -13.79 -26.43
CA HIS A 31 -12.10 -13.07 -26.21
C HIS A 31 -11.29 -13.71 -25.06
N PRO A 32 -9.96 -13.88 -25.18
CA PRO A 32 -9.13 -14.46 -24.12
C PRO A 32 -9.22 -13.74 -22.77
N GLU A 33 -9.65 -12.48 -22.72
CA GLU A 33 -9.79 -11.74 -21.46
C GLU A 33 -11.17 -11.88 -20.80
N TYR A 34 -12.14 -12.52 -21.46
CA TYR A 34 -13.50 -12.67 -20.95
C TYR A 34 -13.55 -13.37 -19.59
N HIS A 35 -12.78 -14.46 -19.44
CA HIS A 35 -12.71 -15.22 -18.18
C HIS A 35 -12.06 -14.44 -17.02
N ARG A 36 -11.37 -13.32 -17.30
CA ARG A 36 -10.72 -12.48 -16.29
C ARG A 36 -11.61 -11.34 -15.82
N PHE A 37 -12.77 -11.14 -16.45
CA PHE A 37 -13.68 -10.09 -16.04
C PHE A 37 -14.30 -10.40 -14.68
N ILE A 38 -14.08 -9.50 -13.73
CA ILE A 38 -14.68 -9.54 -12.40
C ILE A 38 -15.47 -8.24 -12.24
N ASP A 39 -16.77 -8.35 -11.92
CA ASP A 39 -17.58 -7.20 -11.54
C ASP A 39 -17.27 -6.79 -10.10
N GLU A 40 -16.13 -6.11 -9.92
CA GLU A 40 -15.62 -5.65 -8.63
C GLU A 40 -16.67 -4.93 -7.79
N ARG A 41 -17.54 -4.16 -8.44
CA ARG A 41 -18.55 -3.36 -7.76
C ARG A 41 -19.62 -4.25 -7.13
N ARG A 42 -20.03 -5.30 -7.84
CA ARG A 42 -20.97 -6.31 -7.34
C ARG A 42 -20.31 -7.23 -6.31
N VAL A 43 -19.08 -7.67 -6.55
CA VAL A 43 -18.31 -8.50 -5.60
C VAL A 43 -18.13 -7.76 -4.28
N THR A 44 -17.74 -6.49 -4.32
CA THR A 44 -17.60 -5.65 -3.12
C THR A 44 -18.92 -5.53 -2.35
N TYR A 45 -20.03 -5.35 -3.06
CA TYR A 45 -21.36 -5.28 -2.44
C TYR A 45 -21.76 -6.60 -1.76
N LEU A 46 -21.56 -7.74 -2.43
CA LEU A 46 -21.87 -9.06 -1.85
C LEU A 46 -20.99 -9.37 -0.65
N ARG A 47 -19.70 -9.09 -0.75
CA ARG A 47 -18.73 -9.23 0.35
C ARG A 47 -19.12 -8.36 1.54
N PHE A 48 -19.58 -7.13 1.29
CA PHE A 48 -20.07 -6.24 2.33
C PHE A 48 -21.30 -6.81 3.07
N LEU A 49 -22.31 -7.30 2.34
CA LEU A 49 -23.49 -7.92 2.97
C LEU A 49 -23.12 -9.14 3.81
N GLN A 50 -22.15 -9.92 3.34
CA GLN A 50 -21.63 -11.05 4.08
C GLN A 50 -20.91 -10.62 5.36
N HIS A 51 -20.05 -9.60 5.29
CA HIS A 51 -19.37 -9.04 6.46
C HIS A 51 -20.36 -8.47 7.47
N GLU A 52 -21.45 -7.85 7.01
CA GLU A 52 -22.51 -7.36 7.90
C GLU A 52 -23.22 -8.51 8.64
N ARG A 53 -23.51 -9.61 7.92
CA ARG A 53 -24.09 -10.82 8.53
C ARG A 53 -23.13 -11.48 9.53
N ILE A 54 -21.85 -11.56 9.20
CA ILE A 54 -20.84 -12.13 10.12
C ILE A 54 -20.73 -11.23 11.35
N GLY A 55 -20.58 -9.92 11.16
CA GLY A 55 -20.43 -8.94 12.23
C GLY A 55 -21.65 -8.84 13.16
N SER A 56 -22.87 -9.09 12.68
CA SER A 56 -24.07 -9.10 13.54
C SER A 56 -24.17 -10.34 14.43
N LEU A 57 -23.44 -11.41 14.11
CA LEU A 57 -23.43 -12.68 14.83
C LEU A 57 -22.18 -12.87 15.70
N ILE A 58 -21.23 -11.93 15.65
CA ILE A 58 -20.08 -11.87 16.57
C ILE A 58 -20.54 -11.32 17.92
N THR A 59 -20.12 -11.95 19.01
CA THR A 59 -20.46 -11.49 20.36
C THR A 59 -19.62 -10.28 20.77
N LYS A 60 -20.05 -9.55 21.81
CA LYS A 60 -19.27 -8.42 22.33
C LYS A 60 -17.90 -8.87 22.86
N GLU A 61 -17.88 -9.97 23.60
CA GLU A 61 -16.65 -10.59 24.14
C GLU A 61 -15.68 -10.95 23.02
N GLU A 62 -16.16 -11.61 21.96
CA GLU A 62 -15.33 -11.92 20.79
C GLU A 62 -14.83 -10.67 20.07
N SER A 63 -15.66 -9.62 19.99
CA SER A 63 -15.24 -8.35 19.43
C SER A 63 -14.14 -7.68 20.25
N GLU A 64 -14.16 -7.81 21.58
CA GLU A 64 -13.12 -7.30 22.47
C GLU A 64 -11.83 -8.13 22.31
N ASP A 65 -11.95 -9.46 22.29
CA ASP A 65 -10.84 -10.38 22.05
C ASP A 65 -10.14 -10.12 20.71
N ILE A 66 -10.90 -9.85 19.65
CA ILE A 66 -10.36 -9.50 18.33
C ILE A 66 -9.50 -8.23 18.42
N LEU A 67 -9.91 -7.25 19.22
CA LEU A 67 -9.22 -5.97 19.35
C LEU A 67 -7.96 -6.08 20.22
N GLU A 68 -8.01 -6.89 21.26
CA GLU A 68 -6.87 -7.12 22.15
C GLU A 68 -5.80 -7.97 21.46
N ARG A 69 -6.19 -9.13 20.91
CA ARG A 69 -5.25 -10.11 20.34
C ARG A 69 -4.86 -9.80 18.89
N LYS A 70 -5.67 -9.02 18.16
CA LYS A 70 -5.42 -8.59 16.77
C LYS A 70 -5.04 -9.78 15.86
N GLU A 71 -3.83 -9.79 15.32
CA GLU A 71 -3.35 -10.83 14.41
C GLU A 71 -3.27 -12.22 15.08
N ALA A 72 -3.00 -12.28 16.39
CA ALA A 72 -2.97 -13.54 17.12
C ALA A 72 -4.37 -14.20 17.24
N PHE A 73 -5.45 -13.43 17.09
CA PHE A 73 -6.80 -13.98 17.00
C PHE A 73 -7.00 -14.76 15.70
N LEU A 74 -6.41 -14.28 14.59
CA LEU A 74 -6.54 -14.91 13.27
C LEU A 74 -5.85 -16.29 13.17
N SER A 75 -4.91 -16.57 14.08
CA SER A 75 -4.29 -17.90 14.22
C SER A 75 -5.11 -18.88 15.06
N ASP A 76 -6.12 -18.41 15.80
CA ASP A 76 -6.91 -19.24 16.70
C ASP A 76 -8.06 -19.94 15.97
N ARG A 77 -7.78 -21.15 15.46
CA ARG A 77 -8.76 -21.90 14.66
C ARG A 77 -10.02 -22.26 15.44
N LYS A 78 -9.95 -22.43 16.77
CA LYS A 78 -11.12 -22.83 17.58
C LYS A 78 -12.13 -21.69 17.66
N LEU A 79 -11.66 -20.47 17.92
CA LEU A 79 -12.52 -19.29 17.98
C LEU A 79 -13.11 -18.95 16.61
N LEU A 80 -12.29 -19.04 15.56
CA LEU A 80 -12.78 -18.84 14.20
C LEU A 80 -13.83 -19.88 13.77
N GLN A 81 -13.68 -21.14 14.21
CA GLN A 81 -14.66 -22.19 13.96
C GLN A 81 -15.99 -21.89 14.66
N ALA A 82 -15.97 -21.42 15.90
CA ALA A 82 -17.21 -21.04 16.61
C ALA A 82 -17.99 -19.93 15.87
N ILE A 83 -17.28 -18.95 15.30
CA ILE A 83 -17.91 -17.91 14.47
C ILE A 83 -18.45 -18.51 13.16
N ALA A 84 -17.69 -19.37 12.49
CA ALA A 84 -18.08 -20.03 11.25
C ALA A 84 -19.33 -20.92 11.43
N ASP A 85 -19.40 -21.68 12.52
CA ASP A 85 -20.52 -22.57 12.81
C ASP A 85 -21.84 -21.80 12.99
N ARG A 86 -21.79 -20.62 13.63
CA ARG A 86 -22.97 -19.75 13.80
C ARG A 86 -23.40 -19.05 12.51
N THR A 87 -22.45 -18.69 11.68
CA THR A 87 -22.68 -17.89 10.46
C THR A 87 -22.97 -18.77 9.24
N GLY A 88 -22.53 -20.03 9.25
CA GLY A 88 -22.62 -20.99 8.15
C GLY A 88 -21.66 -20.66 7.00
N VAL A 89 -20.55 -19.97 7.29
CA VAL A 89 -19.59 -19.46 6.30
C VAL A 89 -18.22 -20.10 6.46
N TYR A 90 -17.38 -20.04 5.43
CA TYR A 90 -16.05 -20.62 5.44
C TYR A 90 -15.07 -19.77 6.29
N ILE A 91 -14.29 -20.44 7.14
CA ILE A 91 -13.32 -19.77 8.02
C ILE A 91 -12.31 -18.95 7.22
N ASP A 92 -11.58 -19.60 6.30
CA ASP A 92 -10.42 -18.98 5.67
C ASP A 92 -10.78 -17.93 4.62
N LEU A 93 -11.94 -18.08 3.98
CA LEU A 93 -12.38 -17.19 2.90
C LEU A 93 -13.22 -16.02 3.39
N GLU A 94 -14.03 -16.21 4.44
CA GLU A 94 -15.10 -15.28 4.77
C GLU A 94 -14.95 -14.73 6.19
N VAL A 95 -14.74 -15.60 7.19
CA VAL A 95 -14.57 -15.16 8.59
C VAL A 95 -13.26 -14.40 8.79
N LYS A 96 -12.13 -14.97 8.36
CA LYS A 96 -10.82 -14.31 8.46
C LYS A 96 -10.78 -13.01 7.68
N ASP A 97 -11.35 -13.02 6.48
CA ASP A 97 -11.42 -11.84 5.62
C ASP A 97 -12.20 -10.69 6.28
N CYS A 98 -13.35 -11.00 6.90
CA CYS A 98 -14.14 -10.03 7.66
C CYS A 98 -13.34 -9.42 8.83
N ILE A 99 -12.68 -10.26 9.64
CA ILE A 99 -11.91 -9.79 10.81
C ILE A 99 -10.70 -8.96 10.37
N GLN A 100 -9.97 -9.40 9.34
CA GLN A 100 -8.84 -8.65 8.79
C GLN A 100 -9.27 -7.28 8.27
N GLN A 101 -10.39 -7.21 7.54
CA GLN A 101 -10.92 -5.95 7.03
C GLN A 101 -11.36 -5.03 8.17
N PHE A 102 -11.96 -5.57 9.23
CA PHE A 102 -12.32 -4.80 10.43
C PHE A 102 -11.09 -4.21 11.13
N LEU A 103 -10.07 -5.03 11.41
CA LEU A 103 -8.83 -4.58 12.05
C LEU A 103 -8.13 -3.51 11.22
N LYS A 104 -8.06 -3.71 9.90
CA LYS A 104 -7.49 -2.73 8.97
C LYS A 104 -8.23 -1.40 8.99
N LEU A 105 -9.56 -1.43 8.89
CA LEU A 105 -10.38 -0.21 8.93
C LEU A 105 -10.21 0.56 10.24
N ARG A 106 -10.08 -0.16 11.35
CA ARG A 106 -9.84 0.45 12.66
C ARG A 106 -8.46 1.11 12.73
N GLN A 107 -7.41 0.40 12.31
CA GLN A 107 -6.05 0.94 12.26
C GLN A 107 -5.95 2.17 11.34
N ASP A 108 -6.59 2.11 10.17
CA ASP A 108 -6.63 3.24 9.24
C ASP A 108 -7.43 4.42 9.83
N GLY A 109 -8.49 4.14 10.60
CA GLY A 109 -9.25 5.14 11.37
C GLY A 109 -8.41 5.82 12.45
N GLU A 110 -7.67 5.03 13.24
CA GLU A 110 -6.73 5.52 14.27
C GLU A 110 -5.64 6.40 13.65
N ARG A 111 -5.07 5.99 12.52
CA ARG A 111 -4.10 6.80 11.76
C ARG A 111 -4.68 8.13 11.31
N MET A 112 -5.88 8.10 10.72
CA MET A 112 -6.54 9.34 10.27
C MET A 112 -6.83 10.26 11.46
N HIS A 113 -7.30 9.73 12.58
CA HIS A 113 -7.51 10.51 13.80
C HIS A 113 -6.21 11.16 14.26
N ARG A 114 -5.14 10.35 14.42
CA ARG A 114 -3.81 10.82 14.82
C ARG A 114 -3.27 11.91 13.89
N ALA A 115 -3.42 11.75 12.59
CA ALA A 115 -2.99 12.75 11.60
C ALA A 115 -3.69 14.09 11.78
N VAL A 116 -4.98 14.08 12.11
CA VAL A 116 -5.77 15.29 12.33
C VAL A 116 -5.44 15.92 13.67
N THR A 117 -5.25 15.13 14.73
CA THR A 117 -5.04 15.65 16.09
C THR A 117 -3.60 16.05 16.41
N GLU A 118 -2.61 15.31 15.89
CA GLU A 118 -1.19 15.53 16.21
C GLU A 118 -0.42 16.26 15.10
N PHE A 119 -0.86 16.14 13.84
CA PHE A 119 -0.14 16.68 12.68
C PHE A 119 -0.93 17.77 11.92
N ASP A 120 -1.99 18.30 12.53
CA ASP A 120 -2.87 19.35 12.01
C ASP A 120 -3.35 19.11 10.56
N LYS A 121 -3.50 17.84 10.17
CA LYS A 121 -4.01 17.49 8.84
C LYS A 121 -5.50 17.77 8.78
N LYS A 122 -5.98 18.19 7.60
CA LYS A 122 -7.42 18.39 7.37
C LYS A 122 -8.14 17.05 7.34
N LEU A 123 -9.36 17.02 7.87
CA LEU A 123 -10.23 15.85 7.77
C LEU A 123 -10.45 15.48 6.30
N PRO A 124 -10.18 14.23 5.89
CA PRO A 124 -10.27 13.83 4.49
C PRO A 124 -11.72 13.80 4.02
N LYS A 125 -12.00 14.39 2.86
CA LYS A 125 -13.35 14.41 2.26
C LYS A 125 -13.49 13.41 1.13
N THR A 126 -12.39 13.02 0.52
CA THR A 126 -12.35 12.05 -0.59
C THR A 126 -11.57 10.80 -0.22
N LEU A 127 -11.79 9.71 -0.97
CA LEU A 127 -11.01 8.48 -0.81
C LEU A 127 -9.52 8.69 -1.14
N GLU A 128 -9.20 9.64 -2.01
CA GLU A 128 -7.81 9.99 -2.36
C GLU A 128 -7.12 10.69 -1.20
N ASP A 129 -7.81 11.62 -0.53
CA ASP A 129 -7.31 12.27 0.69
C ASP A 129 -7.05 11.24 1.80
N GLN A 130 -7.98 10.30 2.00
CA GLN A 130 -7.82 9.23 2.99
C GLN A 130 -6.56 8.42 2.72
N LYS A 131 -6.34 7.99 1.47
CA LYS A 131 -5.13 7.25 1.08
C LYS A 131 -3.86 8.06 1.31
N ALA A 132 -3.87 9.35 0.98
CA ALA A 132 -2.73 10.23 1.18
C ALA A 132 -2.37 10.37 2.68
N ILE A 133 -3.37 10.56 3.54
CA ILE A 133 -3.18 10.65 5.00
C ILE A 133 -2.66 9.33 5.58
N ILE A 134 -3.24 8.20 5.17
CA ILE A 134 -2.80 6.88 5.64
C ILE A 134 -1.34 6.63 5.24
N ASN A 135 -0.95 6.97 4.01
CA ASN A 135 0.44 6.81 3.56
C ASN A 135 1.40 7.75 4.31
N PHE A 136 0.98 8.99 4.58
CA PHE A 136 1.73 9.92 5.43
C PHE A 136 1.99 9.31 6.81
N MET A 137 0.94 8.83 7.48
CA MET A 137 1.08 8.24 8.82
C MET A 137 1.92 6.98 8.84
N LYS A 138 1.82 6.11 7.84
CA LYS A 138 2.71 4.94 7.70
C LYS A 138 4.18 5.36 7.59
N GLY A 139 4.46 6.42 6.82
CA GLY A 139 5.81 6.98 6.74
C GLY A 139 6.31 7.50 8.09
N THR A 140 5.44 8.21 8.83
CA THR A 140 5.75 8.73 10.16
C THR A 140 5.97 7.61 11.19
N GLU A 141 5.11 6.58 11.20
CA GLU A 141 5.27 5.40 12.07
C GLU A 141 6.61 4.71 11.83
N VAL A 142 7.01 4.52 10.57
CA VAL A 142 8.31 3.93 10.21
C VAL A 142 9.47 4.79 10.68
N GLU A 143 9.39 6.12 10.56
CA GLU A 143 10.45 7.02 11.03
C GLU A 143 10.51 7.07 12.57
N GLU A 144 9.37 7.00 13.26
CA GLU A 144 9.31 6.89 14.73
C GLU A 144 9.91 5.58 15.23
N GLU A 145 9.59 4.45 14.59
CA GLU A 145 10.20 3.15 14.88
C GLU A 145 11.71 3.18 14.66
N ARG A 146 12.14 3.81 13.56
CA ARG A 146 13.57 4.01 13.28
C ARG A 146 14.24 4.86 14.35
N GLN A 147 13.63 5.96 14.79
CA GLN A 147 14.17 6.81 15.86
C GLN A 147 14.26 6.07 17.19
N LYS A 148 13.25 5.26 17.54
CA LYS A 148 13.30 4.39 18.74
C LYS A 148 14.43 3.37 18.64
N ALA A 149 14.62 2.72 17.48
CA ALA A 149 15.71 1.79 17.26
C ALA A 149 17.08 2.49 17.32
N LEU A 150 17.20 3.72 16.79
CA LEU A 150 18.41 4.54 16.89
C LEU A 150 18.71 4.99 18.32
N ALA A 151 17.70 5.17 19.18
CA ALA A 151 17.91 5.51 20.59
C ALA A 151 18.55 4.36 21.39
N LEU A 152 18.35 3.11 20.96
CA LEU A 152 18.99 1.91 21.52
C LEU A 152 20.40 1.67 20.96
N ARG A 153 20.92 2.57 20.13
CA ARG A 153 22.21 2.40 19.46
C ARG A 153 23.36 2.65 20.43
N ASP A 154 24.16 1.61 20.62
CA ASP A 154 25.52 1.76 21.15
C ASP A 154 26.51 1.87 19.97
N SER A 155 27.08 3.07 19.78
CA SER A 155 28.06 3.33 18.72
C SER A 155 29.47 2.83 19.04
N GLU A 156 29.77 2.57 20.30
CA GLU A 156 31.08 2.09 20.75
C GLU A 156 31.16 0.56 20.67
N ALA A 157 30.07 -0.13 21.00
CA ALA A 157 29.98 -1.59 20.95
C ALA A 157 29.46 -2.16 19.60
N CYS A 158 29.33 -1.35 18.54
CA CYS A 158 28.69 -1.78 17.29
C CYS A 158 29.54 -2.82 16.52
N PRO A 159 29.10 -4.09 16.41
CA PRO A 159 29.88 -5.17 15.79
C PRO A 159 30.07 -4.99 14.27
N LEU A 160 29.16 -4.25 13.62
CA LEU A 160 29.23 -3.97 12.19
C LEU A 160 30.32 -2.97 11.81
N ARG A 161 30.82 -2.16 12.76
CA ARG A 161 31.85 -1.14 12.50
C ARG A 161 33.19 -1.76 12.09
N HIS A 162 33.53 -2.92 12.65
CA HIS A 162 34.79 -3.62 12.37
C HIS A 162 34.74 -4.49 11.10
N ASN A 163 33.53 -4.95 10.70
CA ASN A 163 33.34 -5.90 9.60
C ASN A 163 32.71 -5.29 8.34
N GLN A 164 32.55 -3.96 8.28
CA GLN A 164 31.83 -3.25 7.22
C GLN A 164 32.41 -3.51 5.82
N SER A 165 33.73 -3.66 5.70
CA SER A 165 34.41 -3.89 4.43
C SER A 165 33.97 -5.19 3.75
N TRP A 166 33.47 -6.18 4.50
CA TRP A 166 33.11 -7.50 3.98
C TRP A 166 31.60 -7.76 4.01
N THR A 167 30.85 -7.15 4.93
CA THR A 167 29.39 -7.36 5.06
C THR A 167 28.54 -6.43 4.19
N GLY A 168 29.11 -5.34 3.69
CA GLY A 168 28.46 -4.41 2.75
C GLY A 168 27.42 -3.49 3.41
N ALA A 169 26.97 -2.47 2.66
CA ALA A 169 26.08 -1.42 3.18
C ALA A 169 24.69 -1.93 3.62
N GLY A 170 24.27 -3.10 3.13
CA GLY A 170 22.98 -3.72 3.47
C GLY A 170 22.99 -4.58 4.75
N ALA A 171 24.11 -4.69 5.45
CA ALA A 171 24.21 -5.50 6.67
C ALA A 171 23.22 -5.05 7.75
N ILE A 172 22.56 -5.99 8.43
CA ILE A 172 21.56 -5.70 9.47
C ILE A 172 22.24 -5.67 10.84
N CYS A 173 22.04 -4.59 11.60
CA CYS A 173 22.59 -4.45 12.94
C CYS A 173 21.86 -5.36 13.93
N GLU A 174 22.60 -6.17 14.69
CA GLU A 174 21.98 -7.08 15.67
C GLU A 174 21.30 -6.35 16.83
N LEU A 175 21.82 -5.16 17.19
CA LEU A 175 21.32 -4.33 18.29
C LEU A 175 20.07 -3.53 17.90
N THR A 176 20.11 -2.84 16.76
CA THR A 176 19.03 -1.95 16.33
C THR A 176 18.08 -2.59 15.32
N LYS A 177 18.41 -3.77 14.77
CA LYS A 177 17.71 -4.46 13.66
C LYS A 177 17.55 -3.63 12.38
N LEU A 178 18.16 -2.45 12.31
CA LEU A 178 18.19 -1.58 11.14
C LEU A 178 19.33 -1.97 10.21
N ARG A 179 19.22 -1.62 8.92
CA ARG A 179 20.35 -1.76 7.99
C ARG A 179 21.46 -0.78 8.39
N TYR A 180 22.70 -1.14 8.07
CA TYR A 180 23.87 -0.35 8.44
C TYR A 180 23.75 1.12 7.97
N TRP A 181 23.28 1.34 6.74
CA TRP A 181 23.06 2.70 6.20
C TRP A 181 21.97 3.49 6.92
N GLU A 182 20.99 2.83 7.53
CA GLU A 182 19.91 3.47 8.32
C GLU A 182 20.36 3.80 9.74
N CYS A 183 21.38 3.10 10.26
CA CYS A 183 21.83 3.10 11.66
C CYS A 183 23.14 3.90 11.92
N CYS A 184 24.24 3.46 11.32
CA CYS A 184 25.58 4.02 11.55
C CYS A 184 26.17 4.67 10.29
N GLY A 185 25.82 4.16 9.10
CA GLY A 185 26.23 4.72 7.81
C GLY A 185 25.65 6.10 7.51
N SER A 186 24.59 6.52 8.21
CA SER A 186 24.02 7.87 8.13
C SER A 186 24.93 8.95 8.75
N LEU A 187 25.72 8.61 9.78
CA LEU A 187 26.69 9.53 10.40
C LEU A 187 28.00 9.60 9.61
N ALA A 188 28.43 8.51 8.98
CA ALA A 188 29.58 8.53 8.06
C ALA A 188 29.30 9.34 6.77
N ALA A 189 28.01 9.59 6.47
CA ALA A 189 27.53 10.44 5.38
C ALA A 189 27.27 11.90 5.82
N GLN A 190 27.75 12.34 6.98
CA GLN A 190 27.84 13.77 7.29
C GLN A 190 28.95 14.38 6.41
N PRO A 191 28.63 15.30 5.48
CA PRO A 191 29.64 15.94 4.68
C PRO A 191 30.52 16.79 5.60
N LYS A 192 31.82 16.49 5.63
CA LYS A 192 32.84 17.43 6.12
C LYS A 192 32.66 18.72 5.31
N THR A 193 32.04 19.73 5.91
CA THR A 193 31.98 21.13 5.46
C THR A 193 32.10 21.34 3.95
N GLY A 194 30.98 21.20 3.26
CA GLY A 194 30.82 21.53 1.85
C GLY A 194 29.60 20.83 1.27
N PRO A 195 28.77 21.49 0.44
CA PRO A 195 27.71 20.77 -0.26
C PRO A 195 28.34 19.63 -1.07
N PRO A 196 27.72 18.44 -1.12
CA PRO A 196 28.26 17.33 -1.87
C PRO A 196 28.37 17.74 -3.33
N ARG A 197 29.60 18.01 -3.79
CA ARG A 197 29.92 18.01 -5.20
C ARG A 197 29.86 16.55 -5.65
N TYR A 198 28.66 16.07 -5.89
CA TYR A 198 28.47 15.12 -6.97
C TYR A 198 28.92 15.88 -8.22
N HIS A 199 30.16 15.70 -8.66
CA HIS A 199 30.48 15.91 -10.07
C HIS A 199 29.70 14.82 -10.84
N ARG A 200 28.41 15.08 -11.03
CA ARG A 200 27.55 14.43 -12.01
C ARG A 200 27.78 15.21 -13.28
N ASP A 201 28.73 14.76 -14.09
CA ASP A 201 28.86 15.26 -15.45
C ASP A 201 27.83 14.54 -16.33
N PRO A 202 26.75 15.22 -16.76
CA PRO A 202 25.71 14.64 -17.63
C PRO A 202 26.24 14.30 -19.02
N ASP A 203 27.49 14.65 -19.33
CA ASP A 203 28.15 14.39 -20.61
C ASP A 203 29.03 13.13 -20.64
N THR A 204 29.09 12.37 -19.55
CA THR A 204 29.75 11.06 -19.57
C THR A 204 29.00 10.10 -20.51
N PRO A 205 29.68 9.45 -21.49
CA PRO A 205 29.04 8.62 -22.52
C PRO A 205 28.17 7.48 -21.95
N GLU A 206 28.56 6.95 -20.79
CA GLU A 206 27.83 5.89 -20.10
C GLU A 206 26.44 6.35 -19.62
N TRP A 207 26.31 7.60 -19.16
CA TRP A 207 25.03 8.15 -18.70
C TRP A 207 24.07 8.42 -19.86
N LYS A 208 24.57 8.92 -21.00
CA LYS A 208 23.75 9.07 -22.21
C LYS A 208 23.18 7.71 -22.65
N ALA A 209 23.98 6.65 -22.60
CA ALA A 209 23.53 5.30 -22.93
C ALA A 209 22.51 4.73 -21.92
N ILE A 210 22.60 5.09 -20.63
CA ILE A 210 21.63 4.66 -19.61
C ILE A 210 20.29 5.37 -19.82
N VAL A 211 20.31 6.69 -20.02
CA VAL A 211 19.09 7.50 -20.25
C VAL A 211 18.39 7.07 -21.54
N GLU A 212 19.14 6.79 -22.62
CA GLU A 212 18.59 6.25 -23.86
C GLU A 212 17.91 4.89 -23.66
N ARG A 213 18.50 3.98 -22.88
CA ARG A 213 17.87 2.67 -22.58
C ARG A 213 16.62 2.79 -21.73
N GLU A 214 16.59 3.68 -20.75
CA GLU A 214 15.41 3.89 -19.90
C GLU A 214 14.27 4.54 -20.68
N THR A 215 14.57 5.57 -21.49
CA THR A 215 13.59 6.20 -22.38
C THR A 215 13.06 5.22 -23.43
N GLU A 216 13.90 4.35 -23.99
CA GLU A 216 13.44 3.29 -24.90
C GLU A 216 12.54 2.26 -24.21
N ARG A 217 12.85 1.86 -22.97
CA ARG A 217 12.00 0.95 -22.17
C ARG A 217 10.66 1.57 -21.86
N GLU A 218 10.63 2.85 -21.49
CA GLU A 218 9.38 3.59 -21.23
C GLU A 218 8.56 3.78 -22.52
N ALA A 219 9.22 4.05 -23.65
CA ALA A 219 8.55 4.16 -24.94
C ALA A 219 7.96 2.80 -25.38
N ASN A 220 8.65 1.69 -25.11
CA ASN A 220 8.15 0.33 -25.36
C ASN A 220 6.94 -0.04 -24.51
N SER A 221 6.90 0.40 -23.25
CA SER A 221 5.77 0.11 -22.37
C SER A 221 4.51 0.91 -22.78
N LYS A 222 4.68 2.15 -23.24
CA LYS A 222 3.58 3.03 -23.66
C LYS A 222 3.00 2.67 -25.04
N PHE A 223 3.82 2.16 -25.96
CA PHE A 223 3.46 2.05 -27.39
C PHE A 223 3.58 0.62 -27.97
N LYS A 224 2.56 -0.24 -27.76
CA LYS A 224 2.42 -1.56 -28.44
C LYS A 224 1.55 -1.53 -29.72
N GLY A 225 2.12 -1.78 -30.91
CA GLY A 225 1.40 -1.94 -32.20
C GLY A 225 1.99 -1.17 -33.39
N MET A 226 1.64 -1.55 -34.64
CA MET A 226 2.29 -1.06 -35.89
C MET A 226 2.13 0.45 -36.14
N ALA A 227 0.96 1.05 -35.90
CA ALA A 227 0.77 2.50 -36.03
C ALA A 227 1.55 3.32 -34.98
N LYS A 228 2.10 2.66 -33.95
CA LYS A 228 2.78 3.31 -32.83
C LYS A 228 4.30 3.45 -33.01
N HIS A 229 4.88 2.90 -34.08
CA HIS A 229 6.32 3.01 -34.32
C HIS A 229 6.76 4.46 -34.60
N SER A 230 6.00 5.22 -35.38
CA SER A 230 6.30 6.63 -35.69
C SER A 230 6.19 7.53 -34.45
N LEU A 231 5.14 7.33 -33.65
CA LEU A 231 4.92 8.03 -32.37
C LEU A 231 5.97 7.66 -31.33
N ARG A 232 6.37 6.39 -31.25
CA ARG A 232 7.45 5.92 -30.37
C ARG A 232 8.79 6.55 -30.76
N LYS A 233 9.12 6.57 -32.05
CA LYS A 233 10.35 7.19 -32.56
C LYS A 233 10.35 8.71 -32.33
N ALA A 234 9.20 9.36 -32.50
CA ALA A 234 9.02 10.77 -32.17
C ALA A 234 9.25 11.07 -30.68
N TYR A 235 8.73 10.21 -29.80
CA TYR A 235 8.90 10.32 -28.35
C TYR A 235 10.37 10.16 -27.92
N VAL A 236 11.07 9.13 -28.43
CA VAL A 236 12.47 8.85 -28.08
C VAL A 236 13.42 9.94 -28.62
N THR A 237 13.14 10.50 -29.79
CA THR A 237 14.03 11.48 -30.45
C THR A 237 13.61 12.94 -30.27
N SER A 238 12.50 13.19 -29.56
CA SER A 238 11.85 14.50 -29.39
C SER A 238 11.53 15.24 -30.71
N ARG A 239 11.45 14.51 -31.83
CA ARG A 239 11.14 15.07 -33.16
C ARG A 239 9.67 14.79 -33.51
N PRO A 240 8.95 15.74 -34.13
CA PRO A 240 7.56 15.52 -34.48
C PRO A 240 7.41 14.34 -35.45
N PRO A 241 6.37 13.50 -35.28
CA PRO A 241 6.13 12.34 -36.13
C PRO A 241 5.81 12.80 -37.56
N LYS A 242 6.56 12.29 -38.53
CA LYS A 242 6.26 12.48 -39.96
C LYS A 242 5.17 11.49 -40.36
N PHE A 243 3.93 11.96 -40.47
CA PHE A 243 2.88 11.21 -41.12
C PHE A 243 2.95 11.51 -42.63
N ARG A 244 3.00 10.47 -43.47
CA ARG A 244 2.75 10.66 -44.91
C ARG A 244 1.31 11.14 -45.05
N LYS A 245 1.12 12.31 -45.65
CA LYS A 245 -0.18 12.70 -46.19
C LYS A 245 -0.37 11.88 -47.46
N ASP A 246 -0.99 10.72 -47.32
CA ASP A 246 -1.59 10.05 -48.46
C ASP A 246 -2.98 10.68 -48.65
N TYR A 247 -3.31 10.97 -49.92
CA TYR A 247 -4.49 11.69 -50.39
C TYR A 247 -5.82 11.12 -49.89
#